data_AF-A0A1G3R6V4-F1
#
_entry.id   AF-A0A1G3R6V4-F1
#
_cell.length_a   1.000
_cell.length_b   1.000
_cell.length_c   1.000
_cell.angle_alpha   90.00
_cell.angle_beta   90.00
_cell.angle_gamma   90.00
#
_symmetry.space_group_name_H-M   'P 1'
#
loop_
_entity.id
_entity.type
_entity.pdbx_description
1 polymer ?
#
loop_
_entity_poly.entity_id
_entity_poly.type
_entity_poly.pdbx_seq_one_letter_code
_entity_poly.pdbx_strand_id
1 'polypeptide(L)'
;MVSEEQTMPADLPPDDPSIQDMLSWIMSTYAMTKADIARMFQRTQSTIHHWLATGNISHRNLMKVRSSWYFLHNARDPHASERRCESCGRWLSQRDYRQGKAICHGCENSRTLRYYWAHREEQLSKRKAKNWYNKRAAAH
;
A
#
# COMPACT_ATOMS: atom_id res chain seq x y z
N MET A 1 2.89 37.03 32.43
CA MET A 1 3.66 36.17 31.51
C MET A 1 3.04 34.79 31.63
N VAL A 2 2.11 34.48 30.72
CA VAL A 2 1.41 33.19 30.73
C VAL A 2 2.33 32.21 30.01
N SER A 3 2.94 31.31 30.77
CA SER A 3 3.64 30.16 30.22
C SER A 3 2.57 29.21 29.67
N GLU A 4 2.38 29.20 28.35
CA GLU A 4 1.65 28.12 27.69
C GLU A 4 2.53 26.86 27.76
N GLU A 5 2.25 26.02 28.75
CA GLU A 5 2.62 24.61 28.71
C GLU A 5 1.94 24.00 27.47
N GLN A 6 2.72 23.86 26.40
CA GLN A 6 2.38 22.94 25.31
C GLN A 6 2.47 21.53 25.86
N THR A 7 1.36 21.04 26.41
CA THR A 7 1.16 19.64 26.75
C THR A 7 1.14 18.86 25.45
N MET A 8 2.32 18.46 24.99
CA MET A 8 2.47 17.48 23.90
C MET A 8 1.82 16.17 24.38
N PRO A 9 0.78 15.64 23.71
CA PRO A 9 0.26 14.34 24.07
C PRO A 9 1.35 13.29 23.77
N ALA A 10 1.94 12.78 24.85
CA ALA A 10 2.95 11.73 24.86
C ALA A 10 2.28 10.35 24.74
N ASP A 11 1.50 10.15 23.68
CA ASP A 11 1.14 8.81 23.23
C ASP A 11 1.95 8.55 21.97
N LEU A 12 2.85 7.56 22.05
CA LEU A 12 3.61 7.12 20.90
C LEU A 12 2.61 6.79 19.78
N PRO A 13 2.72 7.42 18.61
CA PRO A 13 1.80 7.14 17.53
C PRO A 13 1.83 5.64 17.21
N PRO A 14 0.67 5.00 16.95
CA PRO A 14 0.64 3.59 16.59
C PRO A 14 1.60 3.32 15.42
N ASP A 15 2.29 2.17 15.42
CA ASP A 15 3.39 1.88 14.48
C ASP A 15 2.99 2.07 12.99
N ASP A 16 1.70 1.90 12.66
CA ASP A 16 1.19 2.18 11.31
C ASP A 16 -0.28 2.65 11.35
N PRO A 17 -0.55 3.96 11.55
CA PRO A 17 -1.92 4.48 11.61
C PRO A 17 -2.62 4.32 10.25
N SER A 18 -3.92 4.07 10.26
CA SER A 18 -4.69 4.07 9.02
C SER A 18 -4.76 5.48 8.43
N ILE A 19 -5.03 5.59 7.13
CA ILE A 19 -5.24 6.91 6.49
C ILE A 19 -6.40 7.67 7.11
N GLN A 20 -7.43 6.96 7.58
CA GLN A 20 -8.59 7.55 8.23
C GLN A 20 -8.21 8.16 9.57
N ASP A 21 -7.40 7.46 10.35
CA ASP A 21 -6.90 7.93 11.65
C ASP A 21 -6.00 9.16 11.47
N MET A 22 -5.05 9.10 10.53
CA MET A 22 -4.17 10.23 10.25
C MET A 22 -4.95 11.49 9.87
N LEU A 23 -5.89 11.38 8.94
CA LEU A 23 -6.68 12.54 8.48
C LEU A 23 -7.65 13.02 9.56
N SER A 24 -8.30 12.11 10.29
CA SER A 24 -9.24 12.48 11.35
C SER A 24 -8.54 13.14 12.53
N TRP A 25 -7.32 12.69 12.86
CA TRP A 25 -6.48 13.34 13.86
C TRP A 25 -6.09 14.76 13.44
N ILE A 26 -5.64 14.96 12.19
CA ILE A 26 -5.30 16.32 11.70
C ILE A 26 -6.55 17.21 11.73
N MET A 27 -7.69 16.70 11.28
CA MET A 27 -8.96 17.45 11.28
C MET A 27 -9.40 17.87 12.68
N SER A 28 -9.34 16.96 13.65
CA SER A 28 -9.76 17.24 15.03
C SER A 28 -8.77 18.15 15.76
N THR A 29 -7.48 17.87 15.67
CA THR A 29 -6.42 18.61 16.37
C THR A 29 -6.35 20.08 15.95
N TYR A 30 -6.54 20.35 14.66
CA TYR A 30 -6.43 21.70 14.09
C TYR A 30 -7.79 22.30 13.68
N ALA A 31 -8.90 21.70 14.11
CA ALA A 31 -10.26 22.11 13.75
C ALA A 31 -10.48 22.32 12.22
N MET A 32 -9.84 21.49 11.39
CA MET A 32 -9.88 21.60 9.93
C MET A 32 -11.07 20.86 9.34
N THR A 33 -11.76 21.49 8.39
CA THR A 33 -12.82 20.83 7.61
C THR A 33 -12.22 19.95 6.51
N LYS A 34 -13.07 19.11 5.88
CA LYS A 34 -12.66 18.33 4.69
C LYS A 34 -12.16 19.23 3.55
N ALA A 35 -12.67 20.46 3.45
CA ALA A 35 -12.24 21.43 2.44
C ALA A 35 -10.86 22.02 2.76
N ASP A 36 -10.53 22.23 4.04
CA ASP A 36 -9.20 22.68 4.47
C ASP A 36 -8.15 21.61 4.20
N ILE A 37 -8.44 20.35 4.54
CA ILE A 37 -7.57 19.20 4.24
C ILE A 37 -7.37 19.05 2.73
N ALA A 38 -8.45 19.23 1.95
CA ALA A 38 -8.37 19.19 0.49
C ALA A 38 -7.40 20.26 -0.04
N ARG A 39 -7.46 21.49 0.49
CA ARG A 39 -6.50 22.55 0.16
C ARG A 39 -5.06 22.18 0.57
N MET A 40 -4.88 21.70 1.80
CA MET A 40 -3.56 21.29 2.32
C MET A 40 -2.87 20.25 1.43
N PHE A 41 -3.61 19.23 0.96
CA PHE A 41 -3.05 18.18 0.11
C PHE A 41 -3.18 18.45 -1.40
N GLN A 42 -3.68 19.61 -1.79
CA GLN A 42 -3.96 19.99 -3.19
C GLN A 42 -4.84 18.94 -3.89
N ARG A 43 -5.96 18.59 -3.25
CA ARG A 43 -6.97 17.63 -3.72
C ARG A 43 -8.36 18.25 -3.66
N THR A 44 -9.35 17.53 -4.17
CA THR A 44 -10.75 17.93 -4.05
C THR A 44 -11.35 17.43 -2.73
N GLN A 45 -12.36 18.13 -2.23
CA GLN A 45 -13.11 17.70 -1.04
C GLN A 45 -13.73 16.30 -1.23
N SER A 46 -14.19 15.98 -2.45
CA SER A 46 -14.71 14.64 -2.80
C SER A 46 -13.65 13.55 -2.67
N THR A 47 -12.40 13.85 -3.03
CA THR A 47 -11.27 12.91 -2.88
C THR A 47 -10.97 12.64 -1.41
N ILE A 48 -10.93 13.69 -0.58
CA ILE A 48 -10.74 13.54 0.88
C ILE A 48 -11.89 12.76 1.50
N HIS A 49 -13.13 13.05 1.10
CA HIS A 49 -14.29 12.29 1.54
C HIS A 49 -14.16 10.79 1.18
N HIS A 50 -13.76 10.47 -0.05
CA HIS A 50 -13.53 9.09 -0.48
C HIS A 50 -12.44 8.39 0.35
N TRP A 51 -11.32 9.06 0.63
CA TRP A 51 -10.24 8.50 1.46
C TRP A 51 -10.72 8.22 2.88
N LEU A 52 -11.48 9.14 3.48
CA LEU A 52 -12.08 8.97 4.80
C LEU A 52 -13.14 7.84 4.82
N ALA A 53 -13.93 7.68 3.75
CA ALA A 53 -14.97 6.66 3.69
C ALA A 53 -14.43 5.25 3.43
N THR A 54 -13.43 5.12 2.56
CA THR A 54 -12.98 3.81 2.05
C THR A 54 -11.62 3.36 2.57
N GLY A 55 -10.80 4.27 3.08
CA GLY A 55 -9.39 4.02 3.38
C GLY A 55 -8.52 3.83 2.12
N ASN A 56 -9.10 3.86 0.92
CA ASN A 56 -8.38 3.62 -0.33
C ASN A 56 -7.70 4.90 -0.82
N ILE A 57 -6.38 4.83 -0.98
CA ILE A 57 -5.54 5.95 -1.39
C ILE A 57 -4.39 5.43 -2.24
N SER A 58 -3.99 6.21 -3.26
CA SER A 58 -2.81 5.86 -4.04
C SER A 58 -1.54 6.04 -3.21
N HIS A 59 -0.54 5.17 -3.43
CA HIS A 59 0.75 5.23 -2.70
C HIS A 59 1.35 6.64 -2.65
N ARG A 60 1.39 7.35 -3.78
CA ARG A 60 1.92 8.72 -3.84
C ARG A 60 1.21 9.69 -2.89
N ASN A 61 -0.12 9.58 -2.77
CA ASN A 61 -0.88 10.44 -1.88
C ASN A 61 -0.76 9.98 -0.42
N LEU A 62 -0.70 8.68 -0.17
CA LEU A 62 -0.43 8.13 1.15
C LEU A 62 0.88 8.68 1.73
N MET A 63 1.96 8.67 0.95
CA MET A 63 3.25 9.19 1.39
C MET A 63 3.22 10.68 1.74
N LYS A 64 2.42 11.48 1.02
CA LYS A 64 2.21 12.90 1.38
C LYS A 64 1.52 13.02 2.74
N VAL A 65 0.44 12.29 2.94
CA VAL A 65 -0.32 12.35 4.21
C VAL A 65 0.54 11.86 5.37
N ARG A 66 1.25 10.74 5.20
CA ARG A 66 2.20 10.24 6.19
C ARG A 66 3.27 11.26 6.51
N SER A 67 3.91 11.86 5.49
CA SER A 67 4.95 12.86 5.72
C SER A 67 4.45 14.05 6.54
N SER A 68 3.23 14.55 6.26
CA SER A 68 2.63 15.63 7.04
C SER A 68 2.29 15.18 8.45
N TRP A 69 1.72 13.99 8.63
CA TRP A 69 1.32 13.49 9.94
C TRP A 69 2.52 13.26 10.86
N TYR A 70 3.58 12.60 10.38
CA TYR A 70 4.82 12.40 11.13
C TYR A 70 5.51 13.73 11.47
N PHE A 71 5.53 14.67 10.53
CA PHE A 71 6.04 16.03 10.78
C PHE A 71 5.28 16.73 11.91
N LEU A 72 3.94 16.65 11.92
CA LEU A 72 3.12 17.26 12.98
C LEU A 72 3.30 16.58 14.35
N HIS A 73 3.77 15.34 14.38
CA HIS A 73 4.12 14.61 15.61
C HIS A 73 5.60 14.77 16.00
N ASN A 74 6.37 15.64 15.34
CA ASN A 74 7.82 15.76 15.54
C ASN A 74 8.57 14.41 15.42
N ALA A 75 8.09 13.53 14.54
CA ALA A 75 8.62 12.19 14.34
C ALA A 75 9.07 11.98 12.89
N ARG A 76 9.92 10.97 12.67
CA ARG A 76 10.37 10.57 11.32
C ARG A 76 9.56 9.36 10.87
N ASP A 77 9.04 9.40 9.64
CA ASP A 77 8.35 8.25 9.04
C ASP A 77 9.35 7.08 8.86
N PRO A 78 9.17 5.95 9.56
CA PRO A 78 10.06 4.79 9.44
C PRO A 78 10.02 4.17 8.04
N HIS A 79 8.94 4.39 7.29
CA HIS A 79 8.67 3.79 5.98
C HIS A 79 8.73 4.81 4.84
N ALA A 80 9.40 5.95 5.03
CA ALA A 80 9.48 7.04 4.06
C ALA A 80 9.97 6.60 2.65
N SER A 81 10.82 5.57 2.59
CA SER A 81 11.39 5.01 1.36
C SER A 81 10.79 3.65 0.98
N GLU A 82 9.77 3.20 1.69
CA GLU A 82 9.19 1.88 1.56
C GLU A 82 7.77 1.96 1.03
N ARG A 83 7.29 0.82 0.57
CA ARG A 83 5.92 0.65 0.10
C ARG A 83 5.31 -0.57 0.76
N ARG A 84 4.06 -0.41 1.20
CA ARG A 84 3.24 -1.49 1.74
C ARG A 84 2.66 -2.36 0.63
N CYS A 85 2.82 -3.67 0.73
CA CYS A 85 2.30 -4.64 -0.23
C CYS A 85 0.82 -4.89 0.04
N GLU A 86 -0.04 -4.78 -0.99
CA GLU A 86 -1.49 -5.02 -0.84
C GLU A 86 -1.83 -6.48 -0.50
N SER A 87 -0.96 -7.43 -0.82
CA SER A 87 -1.22 -8.86 -0.58
C SER A 87 -0.73 -9.36 0.77
N CYS A 88 0.46 -8.95 1.22
CA CYS A 88 1.03 -9.44 2.48
C CYS A 88 1.09 -8.38 3.59
N GLY A 89 0.70 -7.14 3.29
CA GLY A 89 0.66 -6.04 4.25
C GLY A 89 2.03 -5.56 4.75
N ARG A 90 3.14 -6.12 4.25
CA ARG A 90 4.51 -5.76 4.67
C ARG A 90 5.00 -4.51 3.96
N TRP A 91 5.73 -3.68 4.70
CA TRP A 91 6.55 -2.60 4.15
C TRP A 91 7.82 -3.19 3.55
N LEU A 92 8.10 -2.82 2.31
CA LEU A 92 9.18 -3.38 1.50
C LEU A 92 9.81 -2.28 0.66
N SER A 93 11.06 -2.49 0.22
CA SER A 93 11.74 -1.54 -0.64
C SER A 93 11.05 -1.45 -2.00
N GLN A 94 11.18 -0.32 -2.68
CA GLN A 94 10.70 -0.17 -4.05
C GLN A 94 11.31 -1.24 -5.00
N ARG A 95 12.50 -1.75 -4.69
CA ARG A 95 13.18 -2.82 -5.45
C ARG A 95 12.47 -4.17 -5.37
N ASP A 96 11.62 -4.36 -4.36
CA ASP A 96 10.83 -5.59 -4.17
C ASP A 96 9.55 -5.60 -5.03
N TYR A 97 9.32 -4.56 -5.82
CA TYR A 97 8.17 -4.40 -6.68
C TYR A 97 8.58 -4.27 -8.14
N ARG A 98 7.85 -4.97 -9.02
CA ARG A 98 7.87 -4.67 -10.44
C ARG A 98 7.18 -3.32 -10.69
N GLN A 99 7.72 -2.54 -11.64
CA GLN A 99 7.16 -1.23 -11.99
C GLN A 99 5.65 -1.32 -12.30
N GLY A 100 4.87 -0.45 -11.66
CA GLY A 100 3.41 -0.38 -11.82
C GLY A 100 2.60 -1.45 -11.09
N LYS A 101 3.23 -2.39 -10.37
CA LYS A 101 2.51 -3.41 -9.59
C LYS A 101 2.31 -2.96 -8.14
N ALA A 102 1.22 -3.42 -7.51
CA ALA A 102 0.92 -3.15 -6.09
C ALA A 102 1.24 -4.29 -5.14
N ILE A 103 1.70 -5.41 -5.69
CA ILE A 103 2.07 -6.63 -4.97
C ILE A 103 3.58 -6.84 -5.18
N CYS A 104 4.28 -7.30 -4.13
CA CYS A 104 5.72 -7.56 -4.19
C CYS A 104 6.05 -8.84 -4.98
N HIS A 105 7.33 -8.98 -5.37
CA HIS A 105 7.83 -10.14 -6.10
C HIS A 105 7.54 -11.48 -5.40
N GLY A 106 7.67 -11.54 -4.08
CA GLY A 106 7.39 -12.75 -3.30
C GLY A 106 5.94 -13.21 -3.43
N CYS A 107 4.99 -12.28 -3.36
CA CYS A 107 3.57 -12.58 -3.52
C CYS A 107 3.18 -12.87 -4.99
N GLU A 108 3.83 -12.23 -5.95
CA GLU A 108 3.64 -12.53 -7.38
C GLU A 108 4.14 -13.95 -7.71
N ASN A 109 5.32 -14.33 -7.20
CA ASN A 109 5.89 -15.65 -7.38
C ASN A 109 5.03 -16.74 -6.73
N SER A 110 4.57 -16.54 -5.50
CA SER A 110 3.72 -17.52 -4.81
C SER A 110 2.39 -17.72 -5.53
N ARG A 111 1.76 -16.64 -6.03
CA ARG A 111 0.57 -16.72 -6.87
C ARG A 111 0.82 -17.51 -8.16
N THR A 112 1.96 -17.28 -8.80
CA THR A 112 2.37 -17.96 -10.03
C THR A 112 2.62 -19.45 -9.79
N LEU A 113 3.31 -19.80 -8.71
CA LEU A 113 3.55 -21.20 -8.31
C LEU A 113 2.23 -21.93 -7.99
N ARG A 114 1.31 -21.29 -7.27
CA ARG A 114 -0.03 -21.85 -7.01
C ARG A 114 -0.77 -22.14 -8.31
N TYR A 115 -0.72 -21.24 -9.29
CA TYR A 115 -1.31 -21.47 -10.61
C TYR A 115 -0.67 -22.68 -11.31
N TYR A 116 0.66 -22.77 -11.31
CA TYR A 116 1.35 -23.92 -11.91
C TYR A 116 1.03 -25.25 -11.24
N TRP A 117 0.89 -25.27 -9.91
CA TRP A 117 0.49 -26.48 -9.20
C TRP A 117 -0.96 -26.87 -9.47
N ALA A 118 -1.88 -25.91 -9.48
CA ALA A 118 -3.30 -26.15 -9.78
C ALA A 118 -3.52 -26.68 -11.20
N HIS A 119 -2.72 -26.22 -12.18
CA HIS A 119 -2.82 -26.62 -13.58
C HIS A 119 -1.72 -27.59 -14.01
N ARG A 120 -1.08 -28.28 -13.06
CA ARG A 120 0.13 -29.08 -13.31
C ARG A 120 -0.09 -30.15 -14.38
N GLU A 121 -1.19 -30.90 -14.27
CA GLU A 121 -1.48 -32.01 -15.20
C GLU A 121 -1.79 -31.52 -16.61
N GLU A 122 -2.55 -30.43 -16.73
CA GLU A 122 -2.87 -29.79 -18.00
C GLU A 122 -1.61 -29.23 -18.69
N GLN A 123 -0.72 -28.60 -17.92
CA GLN A 123 0.56 -28.08 -18.43
C GLN A 123 1.53 -29.19 -18.82
N LEU A 124 1.60 -30.27 -18.05
CA LEU A 124 2.38 -31.47 -18.39
C LEU A 124 1.84 -32.16 -19.63
N SER A 125 0.52 -32.27 -19.78
CA SER A 125 -0.17 -32.78 -20.97
C SER A 125 0.18 -31.96 -22.22
N LYS A 126 0.03 -30.63 -22.16
CA LYS A 126 0.39 -29.72 -23.26
C LYS A 126 1.87 -29.83 -23.65
N ARG A 127 2.78 -29.97 -22.67
CA ARG A 127 4.22 -30.16 -22.92
C ARG A 127 4.51 -31.52 -23.55
N LYS A 128 3.88 -32.60 -23.07
CA LYS A 128 4.00 -33.94 -23.66
C LYS A 128 3.47 -33.96 -25.10
N ALA A 129 2.34 -33.32 -25.38
CA ALA A 129 1.77 -33.21 -26.73
C ALA A 129 2.62 -32.37 -27.70
N LYS A 130 3.36 -31.36 -27.18
CA LYS A 130 4.33 -30.59 -27.97
C LYS A 130 5.68 -31.28 -28.14
N ASN A 131 5.95 -32.36 -27.41
CA ASN A 131 7.23 -33.05 -27.45
C ASN A 131 7.35 -33.85 -28.77
N TRP A 132 8.43 -33.62 -29.51
CA TRP A 132 8.65 -34.14 -30.87
C TRP A 132 8.53 -35.67 -30.94
N TYR A 133 9.03 -36.38 -29.92
CA TYR A 133 8.94 -37.84 -29.81
C TYR A 133 7.50 -38.37 -29.74
N ASN A 134 6.60 -37.67 -29.05
CA ASN A 134 5.21 -38.11 -28.91
C ASN A 134 4.37 -37.82 -30.17
N LYS A 135 4.70 -36.73 -30.89
CA LYS A 135 4.06 -36.44 -32.19
C LYS A 135 4.32 -37.52 -33.23
N ARG A 136 5.51 -38.13 -33.20
CA ARG A 136 5.89 -39.19 -34.14
C ARG A 136 5.25 -40.54 -33.80
N ALA A 137 5.05 -40.83 -32.52
CA ALA A 137 4.38 -42.06 -32.07
C ALA A 137 2.87 -42.07 -32.34
N ALA A 138 2.21 -40.90 -32.40
CA ALA A 138 0.77 -40.78 -32.69
C ALA A 138 0.44 -40.70 -34.20
N ALA A 139 1.46 -40.70 -35.07
CA ALA A 139 1.30 -40.61 -36.52
C ALA A 139 1.40 -41.98 -37.24
N HIS A 140 1.52 -43.07 -36.47
CA HIS A 140 1.41 -44.47 -36.91
C HIS A 140 0.15 -45.08 -36.30
#